data_AF-A0A4Q3YP57-F1
#
_entry.id   AF-A0A4Q3YP57-F1
#
_cell.length_a   1.000
_cell.length_b   1.000
_cell.length_c   1.000
_cell.angle_alpha   90.00
_cell.angle_beta   90.00
_cell.angle_gamma   90.00
#
_symmetry.space_group_name_H-M   'P 1'
#
loop_
_entity.id
_entity.type
_entity.pdbx_description
1 polymer ?
#
loop_
_entity_poly.entity_id
_entity_poly.type
_entity_poly.pdbx_seq_one_letter_code
_entity_poly.pdbx_strand_id
1 'polypeptide(L)'
;GSVAATTDQPAATEAAATVATGGAPTFTAEQAARGKTAYDANCVSCHGPDLISANYGPPLAGPYFAGKWPGQTVGALYTHTHDRMPPSRPASLGDETYADLVAYILQVNGVAAGDTELPADVEKLGEMVIPKAE
;
A
#
# COMPACT_ATOMS: atom_id res chain seq x y z
N GLY A 1 31.12 -48.72 -10.01
CA GLY A 1 29.89 -47.92 -9.85
C GLY A 1 30.29 -46.49 -9.61
N SER A 2 29.76 -45.60 -10.45
CA SER A 2 29.57 -44.15 -10.29
C SER A 2 30.61 -43.27 -9.56
N VAL A 3 31.22 -42.37 -10.35
CA VAL A 3 31.37 -40.89 -10.22
C VAL A 3 30.95 -40.23 -8.89
N ALA A 4 31.42 -39.05 -8.45
CA ALA A 4 32.53 -38.13 -8.70
C ALA A 4 32.27 -36.91 -7.77
N ALA A 5 33.31 -36.09 -7.53
CA ALA A 5 33.26 -34.64 -7.31
C ALA A 5 32.56 -34.09 -6.03
N THR A 6 32.82 -32.88 -5.50
CA THR A 6 33.92 -31.90 -5.48
C THR A 6 33.40 -30.72 -4.63
N THR A 7 34.32 -29.93 -4.05
CA THR A 7 34.22 -28.46 -3.83
C THR A 7 33.26 -27.89 -2.78
N ASP A 8 33.88 -27.29 -1.75
CA ASP A 8 33.85 -25.86 -1.37
C ASP A 8 32.51 -25.09 -1.39
N GLN A 9 32.18 -24.51 -0.24
CA GLN A 9 31.07 -23.59 -0.01
C GLN A 9 31.37 -22.21 -0.59
N PRO A 10 30.36 -21.46 -1.08
CA PRO A 10 30.18 -20.15 -0.47
C PRO A 10 28.72 -19.79 -0.19
N ALA A 11 28.60 -18.88 0.78
CA ALA A 11 27.40 -18.21 1.21
C ALA A 11 26.64 -17.56 0.04
N ALA A 12 25.32 -17.74 0.01
CA ALA A 12 24.42 -16.98 -0.84
C ALA A 12 23.80 -15.85 -0.02
N THR A 13 24.40 -14.67 -0.17
CA THR A 13 23.79 -13.34 -0.26
C THR A 13 22.33 -13.22 0.20
N GLU A 14 22.14 -12.50 1.30
CA GLU A 14 20.89 -11.78 1.59
C GLU A 14 20.53 -10.90 0.38
N ALA A 15 19.38 -11.18 -0.22
CA ALA A 15 18.79 -10.32 -1.23
C ALA A 15 18.48 -8.96 -0.59
N ALA A 16 19.34 -7.98 -0.83
CA ALA A 16 19.07 -6.59 -0.50
C ALA A 16 17.80 -6.18 -1.26
N ALA A 17 16.71 -5.98 -0.53
CA ALA A 17 15.53 -5.33 -1.04
C ALA A 17 15.97 -3.95 -1.57
N THR A 18 15.81 -3.74 -2.86
CA THR A 18 16.04 -2.44 -3.49
C THR A 18 15.11 -1.45 -2.82
N VAL A 19 15.64 -0.61 -1.93
CA VAL A 19 14.93 0.54 -1.39
C VAL A 19 14.63 1.42 -2.59
N ALA A 20 13.35 1.53 -2.95
CA ALA A 20 12.94 2.39 -4.04
C ALA A 20 13.35 3.83 -3.73
N THR A 21 14.09 4.47 -4.63
CA THR A 21 14.53 5.87 -4.52
C THR A 21 13.45 6.82 -5.07
N GLY A 22 12.22 6.66 -4.60
CA GLY A 22 11.08 7.47 -5.03
C GLY A 22 10.81 8.67 -4.11
N GLY A 23 10.04 9.64 -4.61
CA GLY A 23 9.60 10.80 -3.82
C GLY A 23 8.66 10.40 -2.69
N ALA A 24 8.46 11.30 -1.72
CA ALA A 24 7.41 11.10 -0.71
C ALA A 24 6.02 11.12 -1.38
N PRO A 25 5.02 10.40 -0.83
CA PRO A 25 3.66 10.45 -1.33
C PRO A 25 3.12 11.87 -1.23
N THR A 26 2.40 12.31 -2.25
CA THR A 26 1.64 13.57 -2.21
C THR A 26 0.16 13.25 -2.16
N PHE A 27 -0.59 13.87 -1.25
CA PHE A 27 -2.06 13.86 -1.24
C PHE A 27 -2.57 15.05 -0.42
N THR A 28 -3.80 15.49 -0.67
CA THR A 28 -4.43 16.58 0.11
C THR A 28 -5.29 16.05 1.24
N ALA A 29 -5.55 16.88 2.25
CA ALA A 29 -6.47 16.53 3.34
C ALA A 29 -7.90 16.31 2.82
N GLU A 30 -8.32 17.10 1.83
CA GLU A 30 -9.61 16.97 1.15
C GLU A 30 -9.71 15.63 0.42
N GLN A 31 -8.64 15.20 -0.25
CA GLN A 31 -8.58 13.91 -0.91
C GLN A 31 -8.73 12.75 0.07
N ALA A 32 -7.99 12.78 1.19
CA ALA A 32 -8.13 11.78 2.23
C ALA A 32 -9.53 11.77 2.85
N ALA A 33 -10.20 12.92 2.97
CA ALA A 33 -11.58 13.01 3.45
C ALA A 33 -12.60 12.37 2.48
N ARG A 34 -12.42 12.55 1.16
CA ARG A 34 -13.20 11.81 0.15
C ARG A 34 -12.94 10.31 0.25
N GLY A 35 -11.66 9.93 0.44
CA GLY A 35 -11.24 8.56 0.67
C GLY A 35 -11.91 7.92 1.88
N LYS A 36 -12.00 8.64 2.99
CA LYS A 36 -12.74 8.18 4.17
C LYS A 36 -14.21 7.93 3.85
N THR A 37 -14.85 8.82 3.11
CA THR A 37 -16.26 8.64 2.71
C THR A 37 -16.43 7.39 1.85
N ALA A 38 -15.53 7.16 0.89
CA ALA A 38 -15.53 5.96 0.08
C ALA A 38 -15.25 4.69 0.91
N TYR A 39 -14.36 4.77 1.91
CA TYR A 39 -14.04 3.69 2.82
C TYR A 39 -15.25 3.26 3.65
N ASP A 40 -15.97 4.22 4.22
CA ASP A 40 -17.18 3.98 5.01
C ASP A 40 -18.27 3.30 4.17
N ALA A 41 -18.35 3.60 2.86
CA ALA A 41 -19.32 3.01 1.95
C ALA A 41 -18.93 1.61 1.44
N ASN A 42 -17.64 1.31 1.28
CA ASN A 42 -17.18 0.14 0.51
C ASN A 42 -16.30 -0.85 1.27
N CYS A 43 -15.66 -0.43 2.36
CA CYS A 43 -14.55 -1.18 2.98
C CYS A 43 -14.81 -1.53 4.44
N VAL A 44 -15.57 -0.69 5.15
CA VAL A 44 -15.73 -0.73 6.62
C VAL A 44 -16.28 -2.05 7.15
N SER A 45 -17.15 -2.73 6.40
CA SER A 45 -17.77 -3.99 6.83
C SER A 45 -16.76 -5.12 7.01
N CYS A 46 -15.63 -5.07 6.29
CA CYS A 46 -14.57 -6.09 6.36
C CYS A 46 -13.35 -5.62 7.17
N HIS A 47 -12.95 -4.35 7.00
CA HIS A 47 -11.70 -3.80 7.54
C HIS A 47 -11.88 -2.99 8.84
N GLY A 48 -13.11 -2.82 9.31
CA GLY A 48 -13.43 -2.17 10.58
C GLY A 48 -13.51 -0.63 10.50
N PRO A 49 -14.24 0.03 11.40
CA PRO A 49 -14.44 1.49 11.37
C PRO A 49 -13.16 2.30 11.66
N ASP A 50 -12.20 1.68 12.34
CA ASP A 50 -10.92 2.27 12.75
C ASP A 50 -9.73 1.78 11.91
N LEU A 51 -9.96 0.93 10.89
CA LEU A 51 -8.94 0.26 10.07
C LEU A 51 -8.01 -0.69 10.85
N ILE A 52 -8.29 -0.92 12.14
CA ILE A 52 -7.47 -1.74 13.06
C ILE A 52 -8.27 -2.98 13.48
N SER A 53 -9.53 -2.79 13.86
CA SER A 53 -10.46 -3.80 14.36
C SER A 53 -11.17 -4.53 13.20
N ALA A 54 -10.38 -5.14 12.32
CA ALA A 54 -10.89 -5.84 11.14
C ALA A 54 -11.38 -7.25 11.49
N ASN A 55 -12.55 -7.64 10.97
CA ASN A 55 -13.17 -8.95 11.25
C ASN A 55 -13.07 -9.95 10.08
N TYR A 56 -13.00 -9.43 8.85
CA TYR A 56 -13.04 -10.27 7.63
C TYR A 56 -11.88 -9.96 6.66
N GLY A 57 -11.32 -8.76 6.72
CA GLY A 57 -10.07 -8.39 6.05
C GLY A 57 -8.92 -8.24 7.05
N PRO A 58 -7.66 -8.11 6.58
CA PRO A 58 -6.58 -7.67 7.46
C PRO A 58 -6.79 -6.21 7.91
N PRO A 59 -6.19 -5.80 9.04
CA PRO A 59 -6.09 -4.39 9.40
C PRO A 59 -5.41 -3.59 8.27
N LEU A 60 -5.88 -2.37 8.04
CA LEU A 60 -5.30 -1.45 7.06
C LEU A 60 -4.48 -0.33 7.72
N ALA A 61 -4.45 -0.30 9.05
CA ALA A 61 -3.67 0.64 9.83
C ALA A 61 -2.84 -0.03 10.92
N GLY A 62 -1.88 0.72 11.47
CA GLY A 62 -1.09 0.31 12.62
C GLY A 62 -0.04 -0.76 12.30
N PRO A 63 0.26 -1.68 13.24
CA PRO A 63 1.40 -2.61 13.11
C PRO A 63 1.39 -3.48 11.84
N TYR A 64 0.20 -3.91 11.39
CA TYR A 64 0.09 -4.68 10.15
C TYR A 64 0.53 -3.86 8.93
N PHE A 65 0.06 -2.61 8.85
CA PHE A 65 0.46 -1.72 7.76
C PHE A 65 1.96 -1.41 7.83
N ALA A 66 2.45 -1.04 9.01
CA ALA A 66 3.84 -0.69 9.25
C ALA A 66 4.84 -1.83 8.99
N GLY A 67 4.41 -3.08 9.12
CA GLY A 67 5.22 -4.26 8.80
C GLY A 67 5.23 -4.66 7.32
N LYS A 68 4.27 -4.16 6.52
CA LYS A 68 4.08 -4.58 5.13
C LYS A 68 4.46 -3.49 4.12
N TRP A 69 3.96 -2.28 4.30
CA TRP A 69 3.92 -1.27 3.23
C TRP A 69 5.09 -0.27 3.17
N PRO A 70 5.70 0.17 4.30
CA PRO A 70 6.86 1.05 4.22
C PRO A 70 7.97 0.51 3.32
N GLY A 71 8.55 1.37 2.50
CA GLY A 71 9.57 1.01 1.50
C GLY A 71 9.03 0.45 0.18
N GLN A 72 7.73 0.15 0.10
CA GLN A 72 7.03 -0.13 -1.16
C GLN A 72 6.57 1.17 -1.83
N THR A 73 6.24 1.09 -3.12
CA THR A 73 5.68 2.23 -3.85
C THR A 73 4.20 2.43 -3.51
N VAL A 74 3.71 3.67 -3.63
CA VAL A 74 2.27 3.95 -3.50
C VAL A 74 1.49 3.22 -4.60
N GLY A 75 2.09 3.08 -5.80
CA GLY A 75 1.54 2.28 -6.90
C GLY A 75 1.27 0.84 -6.49
N ALA A 76 2.15 0.21 -5.70
CA ALA A 76 1.92 -1.15 -5.22
C ALA A 76 0.70 -1.25 -4.29
N LEU A 77 0.49 -0.27 -3.41
CA LEU A 77 -0.69 -0.19 -2.55
C LEU A 77 -1.96 0.08 -3.37
N TYR A 78 -1.89 1.00 -4.33
CA TYR A 78 -2.98 1.31 -5.26
C TYR A 78 -3.39 0.07 -6.05
N THR A 79 -2.46 -0.57 -6.77
CA THR A 79 -2.74 -1.76 -7.58
C THR A 79 -3.32 -2.89 -6.72
N HIS A 80 -2.78 -3.11 -5.51
CA HIS A 80 -3.34 -4.11 -4.61
C HIS A 80 -4.79 -3.81 -4.23
N THR A 81 -5.08 -2.54 -3.92
CA THR A 81 -6.44 -2.11 -3.54
C THR A 81 -7.39 -2.18 -4.73
N HIS A 82 -6.98 -1.66 -5.89
CA HIS A 82 -7.73 -1.65 -7.13
C HIS A 82 -8.06 -3.08 -7.61
N ASP A 83 -7.06 -3.95 -7.75
CA ASP A 83 -7.21 -5.26 -8.40
C ASP A 83 -7.83 -6.33 -7.50
N ARG A 84 -7.87 -6.11 -6.18
CA ARG A 84 -8.32 -7.11 -5.22
C ARG A 84 -9.51 -6.67 -4.39
N MET A 85 -9.83 -5.37 -4.35
CA MET A 85 -10.90 -4.86 -3.50
C MET A 85 -11.97 -4.12 -4.31
N PRO A 86 -13.25 -4.23 -3.90
CA PRO A 86 -13.77 -5.24 -2.98
C PRO A 86 -13.64 -6.66 -3.55
N PRO A 87 -13.45 -7.73 -2.76
CA PRO A 87 -13.21 -9.08 -3.28
C PRO A 87 -14.34 -9.64 -4.17
N SER A 88 -15.57 -9.20 -3.95
CA SER A 88 -16.74 -9.58 -4.76
C SER A 88 -16.86 -8.82 -6.08
N ARG A 89 -16.16 -7.68 -6.20
CA ARG A 89 -16.22 -6.78 -7.36
C ARG A 89 -14.92 -5.96 -7.49
N PRO A 90 -13.78 -6.59 -7.79
CA PRO A 90 -12.52 -5.85 -7.95
C PRO A 90 -12.60 -4.80 -9.06
N ALA A 91 -11.80 -3.75 -8.97
CA ALA A 91 -11.74 -2.65 -9.95
C ALA A 91 -13.08 -1.95 -10.23
N SER A 92 -14.01 -1.91 -9.25
CA SER A 92 -15.38 -1.44 -9.47
C SER A 92 -15.66 0.01 -9.03
N LEU A 93 -14.71 0.69 -8.39
CA LEU A 93 -14.94 2.01 -7.77
C LEU A 93 -14.49 3.21 -8.63
N GLY A 94 -13.77 2.96 -9.72
CA GLY A 94 -13.13 3.99 -10.55
C GLY A 94 -11.79 4.47 -9.96
N ASP A 95 -10.88 4.87 -10.86
CA ASP A 95 -9.47 5.10 -10.51
C ASP A 95 -9.27 6.22 -9.48
N GLU A 96 -9.98 7.35 -9.64
CA GLU A 96 -9.93 8.46 -8.68
C GLU A 96 -10.42 8.05 -7.28
N THR A 97 -11.45 7.20 -7.20
CA THR A 97 -11.93 6.68 -5.91
C THR A 97 -10.89 5.80 -5.24
N TYR A 98 -10.13 5.02 -6.01
CA TYR A 98 -9.02 4.23 -5.46
C TYR A 98 -7.85 5.11 -5.01
N ALA A 99 -7.54 6.19 -5.74
CA ALA A 99 -6.54 7.16 -5.31
C ALA A 99 -6.95 7.84 -3.99
N ASP A 100 -8.22 8.27 -3.89
CA ASP A 100 -8.81 8.82 -2.66
C ASP A 100 -8.71 7.82 -1.49
N LEU A 101 -9.06 6.54 -1.70
CA LEU A 101 -8.94 5.47 -0.70
C LEU A 101 -7.49 5.28 -0.23
N VAL A 102 -6.53 5.28 -1.16
CA VAL A 102 -5.10 5.15 -0.84
C VAL A 102 -4.61 6.36 -0.03
N ALA A 103 -5.00 7.58 -0.41
CA ALA A 103 -4.67 8.79 0.35
C ALA A 103 -5.19 8.71 1.80
N TYR A 104 -6.41 8.22 2.00
CA TYR A 104 -6.95 8.02 3.34
C TYR A 104 -6.18 6.97 4.14
N ILE A 105 -5.83 5.82 3.54
CA ILE A 105 -5.04 4.78 4.21
C ILE A 105 -3.66 5.32 4.60
N LEU A 106 -3.00 6.11 3.73
CA LEU A 106 -1.72 6.74 4.03
C LEU A 106 -1.85 7.73 5.19
N GLN A 107 -2.88 8.58 5.19
CA GLN A 107 -3.13 9.56 6.26
C GLN A 107 -3.32 8.88 7.62
N VAL A 108 -4.14 7.83 7.70
CA VAL A 108 -4.39 7.10 8.96
C VAL A 108 -3.11 6.42 9.48
N ASN A 109 -2.17 6.12 8.59
CA ASN A 109 -0.87 5.55 8.95
C ASN A 109 0.24 6.60 9.13
N GLY A 110 -0.11 7.88 9.30
CA GLY A 110 0.82 8.93 9.72
C GLY A 110 1.62 9.57 8.59
N VAL A 111 1.30 9.30 7.32
CA VAL A 111 1.87 10.08 6.22
C VAL A 111 1.21 11.46 6.23
N ALA A 112 2.01 12.53 6.19
CA ALA A 112 1.50 13.90 6.22
C ALA A 112 0.84 14.27 4.89
N ALA A 113 -0.31 14.94 4.96
CA ALA A 113 -0.93 15.56 3.79
C ALA A 113 -0.10 16.78 3.33
N GLY A 114 -0.11 17.03 2.02
CA GLY A 114 0.45 18.22 1.39
C GLY A 114 -0.60 18.94 0.53
N ASP A 115 -0.13 19.75 -0.41
CA ASP A 115 -0.98 20.62 -1.24
C ASP A 115 -1.27 20.07 -2.65
N THR A 116 -0.75 18.89 -2.95
CA THR A 116 -0.89 18.23 -4.27
C THR A 116 -1.66 16.92 -4.10
N GLU A 117 -2.70 16.72 -4.90
CA GLU A 117 -3.45 15.45 -4.89
C GLU A 117 -2.59 14.27 -5.36
N LEU A 118 -2.86 13.10 -4.78
CA LEU A 118 -2.37 11.82 -5.22
C LEU A 118 -2.97 11.52 -6.60
N PRO A 119 -2.17 11.32 -7.65
CA PRO A 119 -2.70 11.00 -8.96
C PRO A 119 -3.31 9.60 -8.98
N ALA A 120 -4.30 9.37 -9.84
CA ALA A 120 -4.82 8.03 -10.12
C ALA A 120 -4.00 7.24 -11.16
N ASP A 121 -2.93 7.84 -11.68
CA ASP A 121 -2.00 7.24 -12.65
C ASP A 121 -1.00 6.30 -11.95
N VAL A 122 -1.08 5.00 -12.26
CA VAL A 122 -0.24 3.98 -11.62
C VAL A 122 1.26 4.14 -11.87
N GLU A 123 1.67 4.72 -13.01
CA GLU A 123 3.08 4.96 -13.31
C GLU A 123 3.63 6.05 -12.39
N LYS A 124 2.90 7.17 -12.25
CA LYS A 124 3.27 8.24 -11.30
C LYS A 124 3.24 7.78 -9.86
N LEU A 125 2.27 6.97 -9.49
CA LEU A 125 2.20 6.36 -8.16
C LEU A 125 3.39 5.42 -7.88
N GLY A 126 3.93 4.80 -8.93
CA GLY A 126 5.14 3.96 -8.87
C GLY A 126 6.41 4.74 -8.52
N GLU A 127 6.42 6.05 -8.73
CA GLU A 127 7.54 6.94 -8.41
C GLU A 127 7.52 7.44 -6.95
N MET A 128 6.43 7.19 -6.22
CA MET A 128 6.26 7.60 -4.82
C MET A 128 6.47 6.41 -3.89
N VAL A 129 7.20 6.60 -2.78
CA VAL A 129 7.53 5.54 -1.81
C VAL A 129 6.88 5.82 -0.47
N ILE A 130 6.23 4.80 0.08
CA ILE A 130 5.57 4.89 1.39
C ILE A 130 6.66 5.01 2.47
N PRO A 131 6.73 6.13 3.21
CA PRO A 131 7.72 6.28 4.25
C PRO A 131 7.42 5.32 5.40
N LYS A 132 8.44 4.99 6.19
CA LYS A 132 8.19 4.44 7.52
C LYS A 132 7.57 5.55 8.35
N ALA A 133 6.43 5.27 8.98
CA ALA A 133 5.84 6.20 9.95
C ALA A 133 6.87 6.49 11.06
N GLU A 134 7.00 7.75 11.44
CA GLU A 134 7.85 8.21 12.55
C GLU A 134 7.28 7.84 13.92
#